data_AF-A0A955H157-F1
#
_entry.id   AF-A0A955H157-F1
#
_cell.length_a   1.000
_cell.length_b   1.000
_cell.length_c   1.000
_cell.angle_alpha   90.00
_cell.angle_beta   90.00
_cell.angle_gamma   90.00
#
_symmetry.space_group_name_H-M   'P 1'
#
loop_
_entity.id
_entity.type
_entity.pdbx_description
1 polymer ?
#
loop_
_entity_poly.entity_id
_entity_poly.type
_entity_poly.pdbx_seq_one_letter_code
_entity_poly.pdbx_strand_id
1 'polypeptide(L)'
;MFRTRDFLLLFTTIVFLIVAIGTTIFSEWTGTSSAKDSPLQPVTAVHDAYTATVVLPETLSRQERLAEMRRKVAESESLMLAAASTEVSEEESTAESASETDGGVVSVAVSCPAPTPYGGIWPRGVSFELREGARVLYTESTVVEPAIGTGTPQTTTAQEVVLQLPVPFGPAPNPTCPANDVIGIAQDGSLIRNTEVGLYSVFGESTLIGYALDGFPIYGVSSVATDECGGAVVGTYRYYLSDNRPLILNCYSGTPVKM
;
A
#
# COMPACT_ATOMS: atom_id res chain seq x y z
N MET A 1 -60.74 20.67 4.10
CA MET A 1 -61.37 19.35 3.93
C MET A 1 -60.37 18.48 3.18
N PHE A 2 -59.63 17.62 3.88
CA PHE A 2 -58.66 16.74 3.24
C PHE A 2 -59.42 15.72 2.40
N ARG A 3 -59.11 15.63 1.11
CA ARG A 3 -59.65 14.57 0.25
C ARG A 3 -59.08 13.25 0.73
N THR A 4 -59.94 12.25 0.89
CA THR A 4 -59.56 10.89 1.34
C THR A 4 -58.41 10.29 0.52
N ARG A 5 -58.28 10.69 -0.75
CA ARG A 5 -57.16 10.33 -1.62
C ARG A 5 -55.80 10.84 -1.13
N ASP A 6 -55.72 12.08 -0.68
CA ASP A 6 -54.45 12.69 -0.27
C ASP A 6 -53.99 12.14 1.09
N PHE A 7 -54.94 11.76 1.94
CA PHE A 7 -54.65 11.04 3.19
C PHE A 7 -54.05 9.65 2.94
N LEU A 8 -54.58 8.92 1.94
CA LEU A 8 -54.10 7.59 1.59
C LEU A 8 -52.67 7.62 1.04
N LEU A 9 -52.35 8.63 0.20
CA LEU A 9 -51.00 8.82 -0.33
C LEU A 9 -49.99 9.23 0.74
N LEU A 10 -50.38 10.07 1.70
CA LEU A 10 -49.51 10.46 2.81
C LEU A 10 -49.30 9.30 3.79
N PHE A 11 -50.30 8.46 4.00
CA PHE A 11 -50.17 7.27 4.85
C PHE A 11 -49.21 6.24 4.24
N THR A 12 -49.30 5.97 2.93
CA THR A 12 -48.41 4.99 2.28
C THR A 12 -46.96 5.44 2.27
N THR A 13 -46.68 6.73 2.08
CA THR A 13 -45.31 7.26 2.12
C THR A 13 -44.70 7.18 3.52
N ILE A 14 -45.49 7.49 4.57
CA ILE A 14 -45.04 7.35 5.96
C ILE A 14 -44.74 5.88 6.29
N VAL A 15 -45.61 4.94 5.91
CA VAL A 15 -45.37 3.52 6.15
C VAL A 15 -44.11 3.04 5.42
N PHE A 16 -43.92 3.45 4.17
CA PHE A 16 -42.70 3.10 3.41
C PHE A 16 -41.44 3.63 4.09
N LEU A 17 -41.48 4.86 4.61
CA LEU A 17 -40.36 5.50 5.29
C LEU A 17 -40.04 4.81 6.63
N ILE A 18 -41.06 4.40 7.40
CA ILE A 18 -40.87 3.63 8.65
C ILE A 18 -40.26 2.25 8.35
N VAL A 19 -40.70 1.57 7.29
CA VAL A 19 -40.14 0.27 6.89
C VAL A 19 -38.68 0.42 6.47
N ALA A 20 -38.33 1.43 5.66
CA ALA A 20 -36.97 1.67 5.23
C ALA A 20 -36.01 1.99 6.39
N ILE A 21 -36.45 2.75 7.39
CA ILE A 21 -35.67 3.01 8.61
C ILE A 21 -35.59 1.76 9.50
N GLY A 22 -36.67 0.97 9.57
CA GLY A 22 -36.70 -0.26 10.36
C GLY A 22 -35.73 -1.33 9.84
N THR A 23 -35.62 -1.47 8.51
CA THR A 23 -34.74 -2.47 7.90
C THR A 23 -33.26 -2.13 8.05
N THR A 24 -32.89 -0.85 8.02
CA THR A 24 -31.50 -0.43 8.23
C THR A 24 -31.04 -0.70 9.66
N ILE A 25 -31.83 -0.32 10.67
CA ILE A 25 -31.48 -0.53 12.09
C ILE A 25 -31.41 -2.03 12.43
N PHE A 26 -32.32 -2.85 11.90
CA PHE A 26 -32.31 -4.30 12.19
C PHE A 26 -31.10 -5.02 11.58
N SER A 27 -30.60 -4.54 10.43
CA SER A 27 -29.42 -5.11 9.78
C SER A 27 -28.12 -4.86 10.57
N GLU A 28 -28.01 -3.70 11.23
CA GLU A 28 -26.86 -3.41 12.11
C GLU A 28 -26.87 -4.28 13.37
N TRP A 29 -28.06 -4.55 13.94
CA TRP A 29 -28.15 -5.30 15.19
C TRP A 29 -27.92 -6.81 15.01
N THR A 30 -28.31 -7.37 13.87
CA THR A 30 -28.12 -8.80 13.60
C THR A 30 -26.73 -9.15 13.05
N GLY A 31 -25.97 -8.17 12.55
CA GLY A 31 -24.61 -8.35 12.01
C GLY A 31 -23.50 -8.60 13.04
N THR A 32 -23.77 -8.55 14.35
CA THR A 32 -22.74 -8.66 15.40
C THR A 32 -22.55 -10.05 16.01
N SER A 33 -23.09 -11.11 15.40
CA SER A 33 -23.10 -12.45 16.01
C SER A 33 -22.17 -13.46 15.32
N SER A 34 -20.89 -13.47 15.70
CA SER A 34 -19.94 -14.62 15.71
C SER A 34 -18.51 -14.24 15.28
N ALA A 35 -17.90 -13.29 15.99
CA ALA A 35 -16.47 -13.43 16.23
C ALA A 35 -16.34 -14.49 17.34
N LYS A 36 -16.05 -15.74 16.96
CA LYS A 36 -15.55 -16.72 17.93
C LYS A 36 -14.27 -16.15 18.50
N ASP A 37 -14.31 -15.73 19.77
CA ASP A 37 -13.13 -15.54 20.61
C ASP A 37 -12.31 -16.82 20.56
N SER A 38 -11.34 -16.87 19.64
CA SER A 38 -10.19 -17.74 19.81
C SER A 38 -9.34 -17.06 20.88
N PRO A 39 -9.13 -17.70 22.04
CA PRO A 39 -8.21 -17.15 23.02
C PRO A 39 -6.85 -17.01 22.33
N LEU A 40 -6.36 -15.78 22.23
CA LEU A 40 -5.02 -15.45 21.79
C LEU A 40 -4.05 -16.24 22.68
N GLN A 41 -3.51 -17.34 22.15
CA GLN A 41 -2.38 -18.00 22.77
C GLN A 41 -1.18 -17.07 22.54
N PRO A 42 -0.53 -16.55 23.59
CA PRO A 42 0.70 -15.82 23.41
C PRO A 42 1.70 -16.76 22.76
N VAL A 43 2.06 -16.46 21.51
CA VAL A 43 3.23 -17.06 20.87
C VAL A 43 4.38 -16.75 21.81
N THR A 44 4.96 -17.81 22.38
CA THR A 44 6.23 -17.74 23.07
C THR A 44 7.26 -17.33 22.03
N ALA A 45 7.40 -16.02 21.85
CA ALA A 45 8.43 -15.44 21.03
C ALA A 45 9.74 -15.96 21.60
N VAL A 46 10.42 -16.78 20.81
CA VAL A 46 11.84 -17.06 21.01
C VAL A 46 12.50 -15.69 21.02
N HIS A 47 12.91 -15.23 22.20
CA HIS A 47 13.69 -14.03 22.36
C HIS A 47 15.05 -14.29 21.73
N ASP A 48 15.15 -14.15 20.41
CA ASP A 48 16.41 -13.82 19.80
C ASP A 48 16.85 -12.51 20.42
N ALA A 49 17.93 -12.57 21.19
CA ALA A 49 18.46 -11.44 21.93
C ALA A 49 18.99 -10.40 20.94
N TYR A 50 18.12 -9.50 20.49
CA TYR A 50 18.53 -8.31 19.78
C TYR A 50 19.31 -7.43 20.76
N THR A 51 20.64 -7.47 20.64
CA THR A 51 21.54 -6.60 21.38
C THR A 51 21.55 -5.25 20.67
N ALA A 52 20.80 -4.29 21.19
CA ALA A 52 20.91 -2.91 20.76
C ALA A 52 22.26 -2.37 21.24
N THR A 53 23.23 -2.27 20.32
CA THR A 53 24.48 -1.55 20.59
C THR A 53 24.15 -0.06 20.63
N VAL A 54 23.96 0.48 21.84
CA VAL A 54 23.91 1.92 22.06
C VAL A 54 25.26 2.48 21.62
N VAL A 55 25.29 3.17 20.48
CA VAL A 55 26.47 3.89 20.02
C VAL A 55 26.73 4.98 21.05
N LEU A 56 27.75 4.78 21.89
CA LEU A 56 28.17 5.78 22.87
C LEU A 56 28.48 7.09 22.13
N PRO A 57 28.08 8.25 22.67
CA PRO A 57 28.40 9.54 22.07
C PRO A 57 29.92 9.66 21.96
N GLU A 58 30.40 9.69 20.73
CA GLU A 58 31.82 9.81 20.39
C GLU A 58 32.37 11.10 21.01
N THR A 59 33.21 10.96 22.04
CA THR A 59 33.91 12.06 22.72
C THR A 59 35.10 12.58 21.92
N LEU A 60 35.09 12.40 20.60
CA LEU A 60 36.13 12.92 19.73
C LEU A 60 36.13 14.44 19.78
N SER A 61 37.31 15.00 20.00
CA SER A 61 37.51 16.44 19.93
C SER A 61 37.16 16.94 18.52
N ARG A 62 36.77 18.21 18.41
CA ARG A 62 36.47 18.86 17.11
C ARG A 62 37.61 18.69 16.10
N GLN A 63 38.85 18.61 16.59
CA GLN A 63 40.05 18.47 15.78
C GLN A 63 40.21 17.05 15.22
N GLU A 64 39.90 16.02 16.01
CA GLU A 64 39.89 14.63 15.54
C GLU A 64 38.76 14.35 14.55
N ARG A 65 37.55 14.90 14.78
CA ARG A 65 36.45 14.81 13.80
C ARG A 65 36.82 15.41 12.44
N LEU A 66 37.53 16.54 12.44
CA LEU A 66 37.98 17.16 11.19
C LEU A 66 39.07 16.33 10.50
N ALA A 67 39.96 15.69 11.25
CA ALA A 67 40.98 14.79 10.69
C ALA A 67 40.34 13.53 10.08
N GLU A 68 39.34 12.95 10.74
CA GLU A 68 38.64 11.77 10.25
C GLU A 68 37.78 12.09 9.02
N MET A 69 37.07 13.22 9.00
CA MET A 69 36.34 13.67 7.80
C MET A 69 37.29 13.91 6.62
N ARG A 70 38.46 14.53 6.84
CA ARG A 70 39.45 14.71 5.77
C ARG A 70 39.98 13.37 5.25
N ARG A 71 40.19 12.38 6.12
CA ARG A 71 40.59 11.03 5.71
C ARG A 71 39.52 10.36 4.86
N LYS A 72 38.24 10.40 5.29
CA LYS A 72 37.12 9.81 4.54
C LYS A 72 36.94 10.46 3.16
N VAL A 73 37.16 11.77 3.04
CA VAL A 73 37.09 12.47 1.75
C VAL A 73 38.23 12.05 0.81
N ALA A 74 39.46 11.97 1.31
CA ALA A 74 40.61 11.53 0.51
C ALA A 74 40.47 10.09 -0.01
N GLU A 75 39.84 9.21 0.78
CA GLU A 75 39.56 7.84 0.37
C GLU A 75 38.44 7.79 -0.69
N SER A 76 37.42 8.65 -0.57
CA SER A 76 36.32 8.74 -1.55
C SER A 76 36.72 9.31 -2.91
N GLU A 77 37.77 10.13 -2.98
CA GLU A 77 38.24 10.75 -4.23
C GLU A 77 38.82 9.71 -5.21
N SER A 78 39.39 8.62 -4.69
CA SER A 78 39.87 7.48 -5.50
C SER A 78 38.75 6.70 -6.19
N LEU A 79 37.50 6.80 -5.74
CA LEU A 79 36.34 6.13 -6.35
C LEU A 79 35.72 6.94 -7.50
N MET A 80 36.00 8.25 -7.61
CA MET A 80 35.46 9.08 -8.69
C MET A 80 36.38 9.22 -9.91
N LEU A 81 37.66 8.86 -9.81
CA LEU A 81 38.62 8.96 -10.93
C LEU A 81 38.73 7.71 -11.80
N ALA A 82 38.05 6.60 -11.45
CA ALA A 82 37.98 5.39 -12.27
C ALA A 82 36.88 5.43 -13.35
N ALA A 83 36.19 6.56 -13.53
CA ALA A 83 35.10 6.73 -14.50
C ALA A 83 35.46 7.64 -15.70
N ALA A 84 36.74 7.95 -15.91
CA ALA A 84 37.18 8.87 -16.97
C ALA A 84 38.25 8.24 -17.87
N SER A 85 37.85 7.24 -18.66
CA SER A 85 38.43 6.98 -19.98
C SER A 85 37.57 5.95 -20.72
N THR A 86 36.54 6.44 -21.41
CA THR A 86 35.96 5.72 -22.53
C THR A 86 36.08 6.66 -23.72
N GLU A 87 37.12 6.43 -24.51
CA GLU A 87 37.36 7.07 -25.80
C GLU A 87 36.15 6.82 -26.71
N VAL A 88 35.62 7.89 -27.26
CA VAL A 88 34.63 7.87 -28.33
C VAL A 88 35.34 7.43 -29.61
N SER A 89 35.14 6.18 -29.99
CA SER A 89 35.50 5.65 -31.31
C SER A 89 34.26 5.63 -32.18
N GLU A 90 34.16 6.58 -33.11
CA GLU A 90 33.25 6.51 -34.25
C GLU A 90 33.77 5.42 -35.20
N GLU A 91 33.15 4.24 -35.16
CA GLU A 91 33.25 3.27 -36.26
C GLU A 91 31.88 3.03 -36.88
N GLU A 92 31.78 3.43 -38.14
CA GLU A 92 30.76 3.11 -39.12
C GLU A 92 30.77 1.59 -39.35
N SER A 93 29.82 0.85 -38.75
CA SER A 93 29.71 -0.59 -38.95
C SER A 93 28.46 -0.96 -39.74
N THR A 94 28.75 -1.68 -40.81
CA THR A 94 27.89 -2.30 -41.80
C THR A 94 26.85 -3.23 -41.16
N ALA A 95 25.65 -3.26 -41.75
CA ALA A 95 24.58 -4.17 -41.40
C ALA A 95 25.01 -5.62 -41.65
N GLU A 96 25.23 -6.37 -40.57
CA GLU A 96 25.36 -7.82 -40.61
C GLU A 96 24.31 -8.44 -39.69
N SER A 97 23.42 -9.21 -40.34
CA SER A 97 22.24 -9.84 -39.77
C SER A 97 22.68 -10.98 -38.83
N ALA A 98 22.87 -10.68 -37.55
CA ALA A 98 23.03 -11.69 -36.52
C ALA A 98 21.63 -12.14 -36.06
N SER A 99 21.29 -13.37 -36.40
CA SER A 99 20.12 -14.09 -35.90
C SER A 99 20.20 -14.20 -34.38
N GLU A 100 19.51 -13.31 -33.68
CA GLU A 100 19.24 -13.44 -32.25
C GLU A 100 18.56 -14.79 -32.01
N THR A 101 19.24 -15.63 -31.25
CA THR A 101 18.64 -16.84 -30.71
C THR A 101 17.68 -16.39 -29.63
N ASP A 102 16.43 -16.20 -30.04
CA ASP A 102 15.26 -15.93 -29.22
C ASP A 102 15.11 -17.04 -28.17
N GLY A 103 15.85 -16.89 -27.08
CA GLY A 103 15.66 -17.63 -25.84
C GLY A 103 14.42 -17.09 -25.16
N GLY A 104 13.26 -17.27 -25.80
CA GLY A 104 11.97 -16.92 -25.25
C GLY A 104 11.80 -17.63 -23.93
N VAL A 105 12.04 -16.90 -22.83
CA VAL A 105 11.69 -17.33 -21.49
C VAL A 105 10.18 -17.41 -21.48
N VAL A 106 9.66 -18.61 -21.71
CA VAL A 106 8.24 -18.91 -21.62
C VAL A 106 7.84 -18.59 -20.18
N SER A 107 7.26 -17.41 -19.97
CA SER A 107 6.69 -17.05 -18.68
C SER A 107 5.53 -18.02 -18.44
N VAL A 108 5.68 -18.84 -17.41
CA VAL A 108 4.65 -19.80 -17.03
C VAL A 108 3.57 -19.00 -16.33
N ALA A 109 2.44 -18.82 -17.02
CA ALA A 109 1.28 -18.12 -16.50
C ALA A 109 0.97 -18.54 -15.05
N VAL A 110 1.16 -17.60 -14.13
CA VAL A 110 0.92 -17.85 -12.69
C VAL A 110 -0.59 -17.92 -12.44
N SER A 111 -1.10 -19.14 -12.31
CA SER A 111 -2.52 -19.38 -11.97
C SER A 111 -2.72 -19.33 -10.46
N CYS A 112 -3.20 -18.21 -9.94
CA CYS A 112 -3.55 -18.06 -8.54
C CYS A 112 -4.95 -18.62 -8.21
N PRO A 113 -5.16 -19.19 -7.01
CA PRO A 113 -6.49 -19.55 -6.53
C PRO A 113 -7.34 -18.29 -6.30
N ALA A 114 -8.67 -18.45 -6.26
CA ALA A 114 -9.56 -17.34 -5.93
C ALA A 114 -9.27 -16.81 -4.52
N PRO A 115 -9.11 -15.49 -4.33
CA PRO A 115 -8.78 -14.91 -3.03
C PRO A 115 -9.94 -15.06 -2.04
N THR A 116 -9.62 -15.31 -0.76
CA THR A 116 -10.63 -15.38 0.30
C THR A 116 -11.03 -13.98 0.77
N PRO A 117 -12.31 -13.70 1.05
CA PRO A 117 -12.72 -12.41 1.58
C PRO A 117 -12.01 -12.06 2.91
N TYR A 118 -11.48 -10.85 3.01
CA TYR A 118 -10.88 -10.31 4.22
C TYR A 118 -11.96 -10.09 5.28
N GLY A 119 -11.82 -10.78 6.42
CA GLY A 119 -12.73 -10.71 7.56
C GLY A 119 -12.23 -9.85 8.73
N GLY A 120 -11.07 -9.19 8.59
CA GLY A 120 -10.52 -8.35 9.65
C GLY A 120 -11.22 -6.98 9.75
N ILE A 121 -10.99 -6.30 10.87
CA ILE A 121 -11.50 -4.94 11.10
C ILE A 121 -10.42 -3.95 10.65
N TRP A 122 -10.79 -3.04 9.75
CA TRP A 122 -9.91 -1.95 9.33
C TRP A 122 -10.33 -0.63 9.99
N PRO A 123 -9.41 0.12 10.62
CA PRO A 123 -9.74 1.39 11.23
C PRO A 123 -10.20 2.42 10.19
N ARG A 124 -11.06 3.34 10.60
CA ARG A 124 -11.50 4.47 9.75
C ARG A 124 -10.56 5.66 9.93
N GLY A 125 -10.50 6.54 8.92
CA GLY A 125 -9.70 7.76 9.00
C GLY A 125 -8.20 7.51 8.95
N VAL A 126 -7.78 6.41 8.31
CA VAL A 126 -6.37 6.13 8.08
C VAL A 126 -5.80 7.16 7.11
N SER A 127 -4.73 7.82 7.50
CA SER A 127 -4.00 8.77 6.68
C SER A 127 -2.67 8.16 6.22
N PHE A 128 -2.16 8.69 5.10
CA PHE A 128 -0.94 8.20 4.46
C PHE A 128 0.16 9.26 4.52
N GLU A 129 1.37 8.87 4.93
CA GLU A 129 2.54 9.72 4.90
C GLU A 129 3.80 8.94 4.50
N LEU A 130 4.68 9.58 3.74
CA LEU A 130 6.00 9.05 3.43
C LEU A 130 6.99 9.50 4.51
N ARG A 131 7.46 8.59 5.37
CA ARG A 131 8.50 8.85 6.38
C ARG A 131 9.71 7.97 6.12
N GLU A 132 10.87 8.60 6.02
CA GLU A 132 12.17 7.91 5.89
C GLU A 132 12.24 6.91 4.73
N GLY A 133 11.53 7.21 3.63
CA GLY A 133 11.47 6.31 2.47
C GLY A 133 10.61 5.07 2.68
N ALA A 134 9.79 5.03 3.74
CA ALA A 134 8.70 4.07 3.91
C ALA A 134 7.35 4.77 3.86
N ARG A 135 6.33 4.06 3.39
CA ARG A 135 4.96 4.56 3.35
C ARG A 135 4.25 4.10 4.61
N VAL A 136 3.96 5.04 5.50
CA VAL A 136 3.37 4.76 6.81
C VAL A 136 1.91 5.18 6.76
N LEU A 137 1.05 4.26 7.17
CA LEU A 137 -0.37 4.50 7.37
C LEU A 137 -0.64 4.63 8.86
N TYR A 138 -1.30 5.71 9.24
CA TYR A 138 -1.55 6.02 10.65
C TYR A 138 -2.94 6.57 10.87
N THR A 139 -3.45 6.40 12.08
CA THR A 139 -4.67 7.05 12.58
C THR A 139 -4.28 8.15 13.56
N GLU A 140 -5.04 9.25 13.55
CA GLU A 140 -4.87 10.32 14.53
C GLU A 140 -5.86 10.11 15.67
N SER A 141 -5.34 10.04 16.90
CA SER A 141 -6.13 10.03 18.11
C SER A 141 -5.86 11.29 18.91
N THR A 142 -6.91 11.99 19.33
CA THR A 142 -6.77 13.16 20.21
C THR A 142 -6.86 12.70 21.65
N VAL A 143 -5.74 12.78 22.36
CA VAL A 143 -5.69 12.53 23.79
C VAL A 143 -5.80 13.87 24.49
N VAL A 144 -6.93 14.08 25.17
CA VAL A 144 -7.13 15.25 26.02
C VAL A 144 -6.55 14.90 27.39
N GLU A 145 -5.40 15.48 27.72
CA GLU A 145 -4.81 15.29 29.04
C GLU A 145 -5.53 16.21 30.05
N PRO A 146 -6.03 15.66 31.17
CA PRO A 146 -6.70 16.48 32.17
C PRO A 146 -5.71 17.45 32.80
N ALA A 147 -6.09 18.73 32.89
CA ALA A 147 -5.27 19.73 33.54
C ALA A 147 -5.14 19.41 35.04
N ILE A 148 -3.91 19.35 35.55
CA ILE A 148 -3.65 19.26 36.98
C ILE A 148 -3.74 20.68 37.56
N GLY A 149 -4.86 21.02 38.20
CA GLY A 149 -5.09 22.32 38.85
C GLY A 149 -5.96 23.28 38.03
N THR A 150 -5.62 24.57 38.03
CA THR A 150 -6.37 25.64 37.32
C THR A 150 -5.94 25.84 35.86
N GLY A 151 -5.17 24.91 35.30
CA GLY A 151 -4.70 24.97 33.91
C GLY A 151 -5.79 24.66 32.88
N THR A 152 -5.59 25.10 31.65
CA THR A 152 -6.40 24.69 30.50
C THR A 152 -6.00 23.26 30.10
N PRO A 153 -6.93 22.34 29.81
CA PRO A 153 -6.58 21.01 29.31
C PRO A 153 -5.73 21.13 28.04
N GLN A 154 -4.65 20.35 27.97
CA GLN A 154 -3.82 20.26 26.78
C GLN A 154 -4.35 19.11 25.91
N THR A 155 -4.60 19.41 24.63
CA THR A 155 -4.96 18.39 23.64
C THR A 155 -3.70 18.00 22.89
N THR A 156 -3.30 16.75 23.01
CA THR A 156 -2.16 16.19 22.27
C THR A 156 -2.69 15.24 21.20
N THR A 157 -2.28 15.43 19.96
CA THR A 157 -2.59 14.50 18.87
C THR A 157 -1.52 13.41 18.86
N ALA A 158 -1.92 12.17 19.13
CA ALA A 158 -1.07 11.00 19.03
C ALA A 158 -1.37 10.26 17.72
N GLN A 159 -0.33 9.95 16.96
CA GLN A 159 -0.42 9.17 15.73
C GLN A 159 -0.12 7.71 16.02
N GLU A 160 -1.07 6.84 15.73
CA GLU A 160 -0.91 5.40 15.86
C GLU A 160 -0.64 4.80 14.48
N VAL A 161 0.50 4.12 14.32
CA VAL A 161 0.85 3.48 13.05
C VAL A 161 0.05 2.19 12.90
N VAL A 162 -0.79 2.13 11.87
CA VAL A 162 -1.63 0.97 11.55
C VAL A 162 -0.88 -0.03 10.67
N LEU A 163 -0.20 0.47 9.64
CA LEU A 163 0.50 -0.35 8.66
C LEU A 163 1.67 0.41 8.06
N GLN A 164 2.74 -0.30 7.70
CA GLN A 164 3.87 0.25 6.95
C GLN A 164 4.02 -0.55 5.64
N LEU A 165 3.88 0.13 4.50
CA LEU A 165 4.10 -0.47 3.19
C LEU A 165 5.56 -0.32 2.76
N PRO A 166 6.15 -1.34 2.10
CA PRO A 166 7.48 -1.26 1.54
C PRO A 166 7.52 -0.25 0.39
N VAL A 167 8.74 0.19 0.06
CA VAL A 167 9.00 1.00 -1.13
C VAL A 167 9.88 0.16 -2.05
N PRO A 168 9.27 -0.69 -2.90
CA PRO A 168 10.02 -1.57 -3.77
C PRO A 168 10.71 -0.76 -4.89
N PHE A 169 11.92 -1.18 -5.24
CA PHE A 169 12.68 -0.58 -6.34
C PHE A 169 12.32 -1.17 -7.71
N GLY A 170 11.82 -2.41 -7.74
CA GLY A 170 11.48 -3.12 -8.96
C GLY A 170 10.82 -4.47 -8.67
N PRO A 171 10.18 -5.09 -9.66
CA PRO A 171 9.45 -6.34 -9.48
C PRO A 171 10.42 -7.46 -9.09
N ALA A 172 10.02 -8.26 -8.11
CA ALA A 172 10.67 -9.49 -7.71
C ALA A 172 10.53 -10.56 -8.81
N PRO A 173 11.52 -11.46 -8.95
CA PRO A 173 11.49 -12.51 -9.97
C PRO A 173 10.44 -13.60 -9.70
N ASN A 174 9.96 -13.70 -8.46
CA ASN A 174 9.01 -14.72 -8.04
C ASN A 174 7.74 -14.03 -7.54
N PRO A 175 6.71 -13.89 -8.38
CA PRO A 175 5.45 -13.28 -7.97
C PRO A 175 4.74 -14.14 -6.92
N THR A 176 3.97 -13.50 -6.04
CA THR A 176 3.23 -14.17 -4.96
C THR A 176 1.73 -13.98 -5.14
N CYS A 177 0.94 -15.03 -4.93
CA CYS A 177 -0.51 -14.93 -5.04
C CYS A 177 -1.11 -14.15 -3.85
N PRO A 178 -2.16 -13.35 -4.06
CA PRO A 178 -2.86 -12.69 -2.98
C PRO A 178 -3.55 -13.72 -2.08
N ALA A 179 -3.31 -13.63 -0.77
CA ALA A 179 -3.90 -14.54 0.21
C ALA A 179 -5.38 -14.24 0.46
N ASN A 180 -5.77 -12.97 0.39
CA ASN A 180 -7.13 -12.49 0.60
C ASN A 180 -7.55 -11.53 -0.52
N ASP A 181 -8.81 -11.08 -0.49
CA ASP A 181 -9.35 -10.18 -1.51
C ASP A 181 -8.85 -8.74 -1.38
N VAL A 182 -8.18 -8.37 -0.29
CA VAL A 182 -7.62 -7.03 -0.09
C VAL A 182 -6.24 -6.97 -0.70
N ILE A 183 -6.09 -6.12 -1.71
CA ILE A 183 -4.85 -6.04 -2.49
C ILE A 183 -4.03 -4.78 -2.23
N GLY A 184 -4.62 -3.79 -1.57
CA GLY A 184 -3.98 -2.51 -1.37
C GLY A 184 -4.83 -1.55 -0.56
N ILE A 185 -4.37 -0.31 -0.49
CA ILE A 185 -4.98 0.77 0.26
C ILE A 185 -5.05 2.00 -0.66
N ALA A 186 -6.24 2.57 -0.77
CA ALA A 186 -6.51 3.76 -1.56
C ALA A 186 -5.94 5.01 -0.89
N GLN A 187 -5.88 6.11 -1.64
CA GLN A 187 -5.35 7.38 -1.12
C GLN A 187 -6.13 7.95 0.08
N ASP A 188 -7.40 7.58 0.23
CA ASP A 188 -8.25 7.98 1.36
C ASP A 188 -8.14 7.04 2.58
N GLY A 189 -7.24 6.06 2.52
CA GLY A 189 -7.03 5.06 3.57
C GLY A 189 -8.03 3.91 3.54
N SER A 190 -8.94 3.84 2.57
CA SER A 190 -9.85 2.69 2.41
C SER A 190 -9.12 1.48 1.82
N LEU A 191 -9.61 0.28 2.11
CA LEU A 191 -9.07 -0.95 1.54
C LEU A 191 -9.51 -1.10 0.08
N ILE A 192 -8.59 -1.48 -0.79
CA ILE A 192 -8.88 -1.82 -2.19
C ILE A 192 -9.08 -3.33 -2.27
N ARG A 193 -10.27 -3.78 -2.68
CA ARG A 193 -10.53 -5.19 -2.94
C ARG A 193 -10.29 -5.56 -4.39
N ASN A 194 -9.77 -6.76 -4.62
CA ASN A 194 -9.38 -7.24 -5.94
C ASN A 194 -10.55 -7.37 -6.91
N THR A 195 -11.76 -7.58 -6.37
CA THR A 195 -13.01 -7.72 -7.13
C THR A 195 -13.70 -6.38 -7.41
N GLU A 196 -13.17 -5.26 -6.93
CA GLU A 196 -13.75 -3.91 -7.09
C GLU A 196 -13.24 -3.17 -8.34
N VAL A 197 -12.78 -3.89 -9.36
CA VAL A 197 -12.29 -3.29 -10.63
C VAL A 197 -13.29 -2.28 -11.22
N GLY A 198 -14.59 -2.58 -11.17
CA GLY A 198 -15.64 -1.71 -11.70
C GLY A 198 -15.84 -0.40 -10.92
N LEU A 199 -15.43 -0.34 -9.64
CA LEU A 199 -15.48 0.90 -8.85
C LEU A 199 -14.38 1.88 -9.30
N TYR A 200 -13.23 1.35 -9.69
CA TYR A 200 -12.05 2.13 -10.03
C TYR A 200 -11.85 2.33 -11.54
N SER A 201 -12.63 1.66 -12.39
CA SER A 201 -12.50 1.77 -13.85
C SER A 201 -12.83 3.16 -14.41
N VAL A 202 -13.46 4.02 -13.60
CA VAL A 202 -13.72 5.43 -13.94
C VAL A 202 -12.45 6.28 -13.98
N PHE A 203 -11.35 5.80 -13.38
CA PHE A 203 -10.09 6.53 -13.33
C PHE A 203 -9.22 6.20 -14.54
N GLY A 204 -8.65 7.22 -15.17
CA GLY A 204 -7.70 7.06 -16.28
C GLY A 204 -6.30 6.65 -15.82
N GLU A 205 -5.45 6.28 -16.77
CA GLU A 205 -4.11 5.72 -16.54
C GLU A 205 -3.15 6.60 -15.71
N SER A 206 -3.35 7.92 -15.68
CA SER A 206 -2.50 8.86 -14.94
C SER A 206 -2.95 9.06 -13.49
N THR A 207 -4.14 8.57 -13.13
CA THR A 207 -4.70 8.71 -11.79
C THR A 207 -4.19 7.61 -10.88
N LEU A 208 -3.45 8.00 -9.84
CA LEU A 208 -3.08 7.11 -8.75
C LEU A 208 -4.34 6.76 -7.94
N ILE A 209 -4.67 5.49 -7.81
CA ILE A 209 -5.79 5.02 -6.99
C ILE A 209 -5.32 4.77 -5.55
N GLY A 210 -4.15 4.15 -5.42
CA GLY A 210 -3.59 3.74 -4.13
C GLY A 210 -2.30 2.96 -4.29
N TYR A 211 -1.96 2.20 -3.26
CA TYR A 211 -0.77 1.35 -3.23
C TYR A 211 -1.16 -0.08 -2.89
N ALA A 212 -0.58 -1.03 -3.61
CA ALA A 212 -0.72 -2.45 -3.31
C ALA A 212 0.01 -2.81 -2.01
N LEU A 213 -0.33 -3.96 -1.41
CA LEU A 213 0.31 -4.44 -0.17
C LEU A 213 1.81 -4.73 -0.32
N ASP A 214 2.29 -4.93 -1.55
CA ASP A 214 3.71 -5.05 -1.87
C ASP A 214 4.40 -3.70 -2.16
N GLY A 215 3.67 -2.59 -2.01
CA GLY A 215 4.17 -1.23 -2.09
C GLY A 215 4.18 -0.61 -3.48
N PHE A 216 3.80 -1.31 -4.54
CA PHE A 216 3.71 -0.69 -5.86
C PHE A 216 2.44 0.16 -6.01
N PRO A 217 2.51 1.29 -6.73
CA PRO A 217 1.34 2.12 -6.96
C PRO A 217 0.37 1.45 -7.94
N ILE A 218 -0.93 1.64 -7.69
CA ILE A 218 -2.03 1.16 -8.54
C ILE A 218 -2.62 2.38 -9.26
N TYR A 219 -2.63 2.34 -10.59
CA TYR A 219 -3.17 3.37 -11.46
C TYR A 219 -4.46 2.91 -12.16
N GLY A 220 -5.20 3.88 -12.70
CA GLY A 220 -6.44 3.65 -13.44
C GLY A 220 -6.29 2.82 -14.72
N VAL A 221 -7.37 2.78 -15.52
CA VAL A 221 -7.43 1.98 -16.75
C VAL A 221 -6.43 2.49 -17.77
N SER A 222 -5.62 1.59 -18.31
CA SER A 222 -4.63 1.90 -19.33
C SER A 222 -4.65 0.85 -20.45
N SER A 223 -4.18 1.27 -21.63
CA SER A 223 -3.91 0.39 -22.78
C SER A 223 -2.47 -0.13 -22.82
N VAL A 224 -1.64 0.23 -21.83
CA VAL A 224 -0.26 -0.26 -21.70
C VAL A 224 -0.26 -1.79 -21.56
N ALA A 225 0.62 -2.45 -22.30
CA ALA A 225 0.83 -3.88 -22.18
C ALA A 225 1.38 -4.20 -20.78
N THR A 226 0.60 -4.93 -19.99
CA THR A 226 0.98 -5.37 -18.65
C THR A 226 1.52 -6.79 -18.66
N ASP A 227 2.33 -7.12 -17.65
CA ASP A 227 2.74 -8.48 -17.34
C ASP A 227 1.59 -9.35 -16.80
N GLU A 228 1.92 -10.57 -16.39
CA GLU A 228 0.98 -11.55 -15.87
C GLU A 228 0.31 -11.12 -14.56
N CYS A 229 0.99 -10.31 -13.73
CA CYS A 229 0.45 -9.79 -12.48
C CYS A 229 -0.47 -8.57 -12.71
N GLY A 230 -0.39 -7.94 -13.89
CA GLY A 230 -1.16 -6.75 -14.23
C GLY A 230 -0.37 -5.45 -14.07
N GLY A 231 0.96 -5.50 -13.95
CA GLY A 231 1.82 -4.33 -13.88
C GLY A 231 2.67 -4.11 -15.12
N ALA A 232 3.28 -2.94 -15.21
CA ALA A 232 4.16 -2.56 -16.31
C ALA A 232 5.27 -1.62 -15.82
N VAL A 233 6.41 -1.63 -16.50
CA VAL A 233 7.52 -0.70 -16.24
C VAL A 233 7.36 0.52 -17.14
N VAL A 234 6.89 1.63 -16.55
CA VAL A 234 6.82 2.94 -17.22
C VAL A 234 7.67 3.91 -16.41
N GLY A 235 9.00 3.83 -16.56
CA GLY A 235 9.96 4.50 -15.68
C GLY A 235 10.12 3.77 -14.33
N THR A 236 9.04 3.61 -13.58
CA THR A 236 8.95 2.74 -12.40
C THR A 236 7.87 1.67 -12.59
N TYR A 237 8.03 0.53 -11.93
CA TYR A 237 7.04 -0.53 -11.96
C TYR A 237 5.78 -0.11 -11.20
N ARG A 238 4.63 -0.34 -11.82
CA ARG A 238 3.32 0.03 -11.29
C ARG A 238 2.22 -0.84 -11.87
N TYR A 239 1.14 -0.96 -11.13
CA TYR A 239 -0.04 -1.71 -11.56
C TYR A 239 -1.01 -0.83 -12.31
N TYR A 240 -1.71 -1.41 -13.30
CA TYR A 240 -2.74 -0.74 -14.07
C TYR A 240 -4.02 -1.57 -14.10
N LEU A 241 -5.16 -0.88 -14.07
CA LEU A 241 -6.43 -1.52 -14.35
C LEU A 241 -6.55 -1.84 -15.84
N SER A 242 -7.31 -2.88 -16.15
CA SER A 242 -7.65 -3.25 -17.53
C SER A 242 -9.11 -3.69 -17.59
N ASP A 243 -9.85 -3.18 -18.58
CA ASP A 243 -11.26 -3.55 -18.81
C ASP A 243 -11.41 -5.03 -19.22
N ASN A 244 -10.33 -5.67 -19.66
CA ASN A 244 -10.33 -7.06 -20.09
C ASN A 244 -10.11 -8.03 -18.92
N ARG A 245 -9.82 -7.54 -17.71
CA ARG A 245 -9.56 -8.36 -16.53
C ARG A 245 -10.68 -8.21 -15.49
N PRO A 246 -11.20 -9.32 -14.93
CA PRO A 246 -12.20 -9.24 -13.86
C PRO A 246 -11.61 -8.86 -12.50
N LEU A 247 -10.27 -8.90 -12.35
CA LEU A 247 -9.54 -8.61 -11.12
C LEU A 247 -8.57 -7.44 -11.35
N ILE A 248 -8.28 -6.70 -10.28
CA ILE A 248 -7.30 -5.61 -10.31
C ILE A 248 -5.88 -6.18 -10.45
N LEU A 249 -5.50 -7.16 -9.62
CA LEU A 249 -4.21 -7.85 -9.62
C LEU A 249 -4.39 -9.37 -9.69
N ASN A 250 -3.55 -10.04 -10.48
CA ASN A 250 -3.48 -11.50 -10.45
C ASN A 250 -2.48 -12.00 -9.39
N CYS A 251 -1.36 -11.30 -9.25
CA CYS A 251 -0.29 -11.58 -8.30
C CYS A 251 0.38 -10.30 -7.82
N TYR A 252 1.12 -10.40 -6.71
CA TYR A 252 2.06 -9.39 -6.28
C TYR A 252 3.42 -9.66 -6.92
N SER A 253 3.94 -8.66 -7.61
CA SER A 253 5.30 -8.61 -8.10
C SER A 253 6.29 -8.25 -6.99
N GLY A 254 5.87 -7.86 -5.79
CA GLY A 254 6.74 -7.70 -4.63
C GLY A 254 6.39 -8.67 -3.49
N THR A 255 7.02 -8.45 -2.33
CA THR A 255 6.65 -9.17 -1.09
C THR A 255 5.55 -8.39 -0.37
N PRO A 256 4.31 -8.90 -0.30
CA PRO A 256 3.22 -8.18 0.32
C PRO A 256 3.37 -8.13 1.85
N VAL A 257 2.95 -7.02 2.45
CA VAL A 257 2.76 -6.92 3.89
C VAL A 257 1.54 -7.74 4.30
N LYS A 258 1.63 -8.42 5.43
CA LYS A 258 0.51 -9.19 5.98
C LYS A 258 -0.44 -8.25 6.73
N MET A 259 -1.73 -8.34 6.40
CA MET A 259 -2.83 -7.76 7.16
C MET A 259 -3.42 -8.77 8.14
#